data_AF-A1SAB9-F1
#
_entry.id   AF-A1SAB9-F1
#
_cell.length_a   1.000
_cell.length_b   1.000
_cell.length_c   1.000
_cell.angle_alpha   90.00
_cell.angle_beta   90.00
_cell.angle_gamma   90.00
#
_symmetry.space_group_name_H-M   'P 1'
#
loop_
_entity.id
_entity.type
_entity.pdbx_description
1 polymer ?
#
loop_
_entity_poly.entity_id
_entity_poly.type
_entity_poly.pdbx_seq_one_letter_code
_entity_poly.pdbx_strand_id
1 'polypeptide(L)'
;MKYKGYWILVFIIALLISLAFGLAPYILYSLGFINPDHQNVIKIVEPVGGMFGPASAFFSGFALIAVIISIQQQREALKIQAEELELTRKEIGESTEAQQEMAKHQKNAISLQVIMPFMNEISSAEMRKAIIELSKFGRMENFDAIYYGLLHRNKSGSLEGADLEFFETVDNARRKFVGLFHKMQRLSATGVVDNEIVRVVLGPDSCWLLLNIVEPLDAKIRPNYSTVTFDFARGLYSAETVDVKGRHD
;
A
#
# COMPACT_ATOMS: atom_id res chain seq x y z
N MET A 1 43.97 7.47 14.06
CA MET A 1 45.09 6.70 13.45
C MET A 1 46.46 6.82 14.17
N LYS A 2 46.62 7.52 15.30
CA LYS A 2 47.94 7.70 15.97
C LYS A 2 48.39 6.55 16.90
N TYR A 3 47.55 5.55 17.18
CA TYR A 3 47.83 4.51 18.17
C TYR A 3 48.44 3.21 17.62
N LYS A 4 48.52 3.03 16.30
CA LYS A 4 49.01 1.76 15.70
C LYS A 4 50.53 1.55 15.84
N GLY A 5 51.33 2.63 15.88
CA GLY A 5 52.79 2.54 15.98
C GLY A 5 53.31 2.14 17.36
N TYR A 6 52.60 2.53 18.43
CA TYR A 6 53.00 2.22 19.81
C TYR A 6 52.91 0.73 20.13
N TRP A 7 51.90 0.04 19.62
CA TRP A 7 51.72 -1.40 19.85
C TRP A 7 52.80 -2.26 19.17
N ILE A 8 53.27 -1.85 17.98
CA ILE A 8 54.37 -2.52 17.28
C ILE A 8 55.67 -2.37 18.08
N LEU A 9 55.91 -1.18 18.63
CA LEU A 9 57.12 -0.90 19.42
C LEU A 9 57.11 -1.69 20.74
N VAL A 10 55.96 -1.77 21.42
CA VAL A 10 55.77 -2.62 22.62
C VAL A 10 56.00 -4.10 22.30
N PHE A 11 55.52 -4.59 21.15
CA PHE A 11 55.74 -5.97 20.72
C PHE A 11 57.23 -6.26 20.44
N ILE A 12 57.94 -5.36 19.77
CA ILE A 12 59.39 -5.50 19.51
C ILE A 12 60.18 -5.51 20.82
N ILE A 13 59.84 -4.65 21.78
CA ILE A 13 60.49 -4.63 23.10
C ILE A 13 60.22 -5.93 23.86
N ALA A 14 58.97 -6.43 23.87
CA ALA A 14 58.63 -7.69 24.51
C ALA A 14 59.40 -8.87 23.88
N LEU A 15 59.56 -8.86 22.56
CA LEU A 15 60.31 -9.88 21.82
C LEU A 15 61.81 -9.82 22.15
N LEU A 16 62.39 -8.62 22.24
CA LEU A 16 63.79 -8.43 22.65
C LEU A 16 64.04 -8.86 24.10
N ILE A 17 63.13 -8.55 25.03
CA ILE A 17 63.23 -8.98 26.43
C ILE A 17 63.13 -10.51 26.52
N SER A 18 62.21 -11.13 25.77
CA SER A 18 62.07 -12.58 25.73
C SER A 18 63.30 -13.26 25.13
N LEU A 19 63.93 -12.66 24.11
CA LEU A 19 65.16 -13.17 23.49
C LEU A 19 66.36 -13.04 24.44
N ALA A 20 66.46 -11.92 25.18
CA ALA A 20 67.50 -11.70 26.17
C ALA A 20 67.41 -12.69 27.35
N PHE A 21 66.21 -12.95 27.87
CA PHE A 21 66.00 -13.95 28.93
C PHE A 21 66.21 -15.39 28.44
N GLY A 22 65.82 -15.70 27.18
CA GLY A 22 66.06 -17.02 26.59
C GLY A 22 67.53 -17.33 26.30
N LEU A 23 68.35 -16.31 26.03
CA LEU A 23 69.80 -16.45 25.79
C LEU A 23 70.65 -16.36 27.07
N ALA A 24 70.10 -15.86 28.18
CA ALA A 24 70.80 -15.74 29.45
C ALA A 24 71.43 -17.07 29.97
N PRO A 25 70.77 -18.24 29.87
CA PRO A 25 71.37 -19.52 30.26
C PRO A 25 72.58 -19.91 29.39
N TYR A 26 72.52 -19.60 28.09
CA TYR A 26 73.58 -19.90 27.13
C TYR A 26 74.81 -19.01 27.35
N ILE A 27 74.58 -17.74 27.69
CA ILE A 27 75.63 -16.77 28.03
C ILE A 27 76.30 -17.11 29.38
N LEU A 28 75.51 -17.54 30.38
CA LEU A 28 76.03 -18.01 31.67
C LEU A 28 76.87 -19.30 31.54
N TYR A 29 76.52 -20.18 30.60
CA TYR A 29 77.33 -21.34 30.24
C TYR A 29 78.66 -20.95 29.58
N SER A 30 78.65 -20.01 28.62
CA SER A 30 79.89 -19.60 27.93
C SER A 30 80.86 -18.79 28.80
N LEU A 31 80.37 -18.12 29.84
CA LEU A 31 81.18 -17.35 30.81
C LEU A 31 81.74 -18.21 31.96
N GLY A 32 81.53 -19.53 31.95
CA GLY A 32 82.16 -20.47 32.89
C GLY A 32 81.59 -20.47 34.31
N PHE A 33 80.44 -19.81 34.54
CA PHE A 33 79.74 -19.84 35.84
C PHE A 33 79.03 -21.18 36.11
N ILE A 34 78.83 -22.01 35.09
CA ILE A 34 78.27 -23.37 35.19
C ILE A 34 79.34 -24.35 34.69
N ASN A 35 80.20 -24.79 35.61
CA ASN A 35 81.21 -25.80 35.35
C ASN A 35 80.60 -27.21 35.54
N PRO A 36 80.72 -28.13 34.57
CA PRO A 36 80.08 -29.45 34.65
C PRO A 36 80.74 -30.42 35.64
N ASP A 37 81.87 -30.06 36.26
CA ASP A 37 82.70 -31.00 37.01
C ASP A 37 82.46 -31.07 38.52
N HIS A 38 81.50 -30.30 39.08
CA HIS A 38 81.10 -30.45 40.49
C HIS A 38 79.62 -30.84 40.59
N GLN A 39 79.43 -32.12 40.93
CA GLN A 39 78.14 -32.77 41.12
C GLN A 39 77.27 -32.08 42.17
N ASN A 40 75.96 -32.23 41.95
CA ASN A 40 74.86 -32.13 42.93
C ASN A 40 74.45 -30.75 43.42
N VAL A 41 73.80 -29.93 42.58
CA VAL A 41 72.65 -29.11 43.00
C VAL A 41 71.72 -28.90 41.80
N ILE A 42 70.55 -29.57 41.86
CA ILE A 42 69.29 -29.23 41.18
C ILE A 42 69.23 -29.50 39.65
N LYS A 43 68.78 -30.71 39.30
CA LYS A 43 67.90 -30.93 38.13
C LYS A 43 66.57 -30.20 38.39
N ILE A 44 66.55 -28.90 38.21
CA ILE A 44 65.34 -28.15 37.89
C ILE A 44 65.74 -27.33 36.66
N VAL A 45 65.96 -28.04 35.54
CA VAL A 45 65.44 -27.47 34.30
C VAL A 45 63.93 -27.65 34.47
N GLU A 46 63.29 -26.68 35.09
CA GLU A 46 61.84 -26.55 35.03
C GLU A 46 61.48 -26.77 33.56
N PRO A 47 60.55 -27.70 33.22
CA PRO A 47 60.25 -28.05 31.83
C PRO A 47 60.12 -26.75 31.06
N VAL A 48 60.74 -26.60 29.89
CA VAL A 48 60.96 -25.32 29.16
C VAL A 48 59.86 -24.24 29.32
N GLY A 49 58.60 -24.60 29.57
CA GLY A 49 57.54 -23.71 30.07
C GLY A 49 57.71 -23.01 31.45
N GLY A 50 58.53 -23.49 32.40
CA GLY A 50 58.74 -22.87 33.72
C GLY A 50 59.72 -21.68 33.69
N MET A 51 60.69 -21.71 32.78
CA MET A 51 61.62 -20.59 32.55
C MET A 51 60.94 -19.33 32.01
N PHE A 52 59.74 -19.47 31.43
CA PHE A 52 58.90 -18.37 30.98
C PHE A 52 57.80 -17.99 31.97
N GLY A 53 57.78 -18.52 33.18
CA GLY A 53 56.72 -18.27 34.19
C GLY A 53 56.32 -16.79 34.32
N PRO A 54 57.27 -15.86 34.53
CA PRO A 54 56.98 -14.43 34.58
C PRO A 54 56.47 -13.86 33.25
N ALA A 55 57.09 -14.23 32.12
CA ALA A 55 56.70 -13.76 30.78
C ALA A 55 55.30 -14.26 30.38
N SER A 56 54.95 -15.49 30.76
CA SER A 56 53.64 -16.11 30.51
C SER A 56 52.51 -15.39 31.28
N ALA A 57 52.80 -14.92 32.50
CA ALA A 57 51.87 -14.11 33.28
C ALA A 57 51.62 -12.73 32.64
N PHE A 58 52.66 -12.08 32.09
CA PHE A 58 52.50 -10.83 31.33
C PHE A 58 51.67 -11.04 30.05
N PHE A 59 51.92 -12.10 29.29
CA PHE A 59 51.11 -12.44 28.10
C PHE A 59 49.63 -12.69 28.46
N SER A 60 49.36 -13.40 29.55
CA SER A 60 47.99 -13.62 30.06
C SER A 60 47.30 -12.31 30.44
N GLY A 61 48.00 -11.40 31.12
CA GLY A 61 47.48 -10.07 31.46
C GLY A 61 47.16 -9.21 30.23
N PHE A 62 48.06 -9.18 29.23
CA PHE A 62 47.80 -8.48 27.97
C PHE A 62 46.65 -9.10 27.17
N ALA A 63 46.54 -10.43 27.15
CA ALA A 63 45.41 -11.12 26.52
C ALA A 63 44.08 -10.75 27.18
N LEU A 64 44.04 -10.68 28.52
CA LEU A 64 42.85 -10.24 29.25
C LEU A 64 42.47 -8.79 28.91
N ILE A 65 43.45 -7.88 28.85
CA ILE A 65 43.21 -6.47 28.46
C ILE A 65 42.66 -6.40 27.02
N ALA A 66 43.22 -7.18 26.09
CA ALA A 66 42.73 -7.23 24.71
C ALA A 66 41.29 -7.74 24.63
N VAL A 67 40.94 -8.76 25.42
CA VAL A 67 39.56 -9.27 25.53
C VAL A 67 38.62 -8.21 26.11
N ILE A 68 39.01 -7.51 27.17
CA ILE A 68 38.20 -6.44 27.77
C ILE A 68 37.93 -5.32 26.75
N ILE A 69 38.96 -4.88 26.01
CA ILE A 69 38.81 -3.87 24.95
C ILE A 69 37.87 -4.38 23.85
N SER A 70 38.03 -5.65 23.45
CA SER A 70 37.15 -6.25 22.43
C SER A 70 35.69 -6.30 22.90
N ILE A 71 35.43 -6.67 24.15
CA ILE A 71 34.09 -6.66 24.73
C ILE A 71 33.50 -5.25 24.76
N GLN A 72 34.30 -4.23 25.11
CA GLN A 72 33.84 -2.84 25.08
C GLN A 72 33.46 -2.40 23.66
N GLN A 73 34.29 -2.70 22.66
CA GLN A 73 34.01 -2.40 21.26
C GLN A 73 32.77 -3.13 20.74
N GLN A 74 32.61 -4.41 21.09
CA GLN A 74 31.42 -5.18 20.73
C GLN A 74 30.15 -4.61 21.34
N ARG A 75 30.19 -4.14 22.60
CA ARG A 75 29.04 -3.50 23.25
C ARG A 75 28.64 -2.19 22.55
N GLU A 76 29.61 -1.39 22.15
CA GLU A 76 29.37 -0.15 21.42
C GLU A 76 28.77 -0.44 20.02
N ALA A 77 29.31 -1.44 19.31
CA ALA A 77 28.77 -1.87 18.02
C ALA A 77 27.33 -2.38 18.12
N LEU A 78 27.00 -3.16 19.16
CA LEU A 78 25.62 -3.63 19.41
C LEU A 78 24.67 -2.46 19.72
N LYS A 79 25.14 -1.44 20.43
CA LYS A 79 24.34 -0.24 20.71
C LYS A 79 24.01 0.51 19.42
N ILE A 80 25.00 0.70 18.56
CA ILE A 80 24.82 1.36 17.25
C ILE A 80 23.86 0.53 16.38
N GLN A 81 24.02 -0.80 16.32
CA GLN A 81 23.10 -1.66 15.57
C GLN A 81 21.66 -1.59 16.10
N ALA A 82 21.48 -1.49 17.42
CA ALA A 82 20.14 -1.33 18.00
C ALA A 82 19.51 0.01 17.58
N GLU A 83 20.30 1.09 17.56
CA GLU A 83 19.86 2.42 17.10
C GLU A 83 19.54 2.42 15.60
N GLU A 84 20.38 1.81 14.76
CA GLU A 84 20.12 1.65 13.33
C GLU A 84 18.84 0.84 13.05
N LEU A 85 18.59 -0.23 13.83
CA LEU A 85 17.35 -1.02 13.72
C LEU A 85 16.13 -0.20 14.12
N GLU A 86 16.23 0.63 15.15
CA GLU A 86 15.15 1.52 15.57
C GLU A 86 14.82 2.55 14.49
N LEU A 87 15.84 3.22 13.93
CA LEU A 87 15.70 4.15 12.82
C LEU A 87 15.12 3.46 11.58
N THR A 88 15.62 2.27 11.23
CA THR A 88 15.12 1.49 10.08
C THR A 88 13.65 1.14 10.26
N ARG A 89 13.23 0.71 11.45
CA ARG A 89 11.81 0.43 11.74
C ARG A 89 10.94 1.66 11.60
N LYS A 90 11.43 2.82 12.07
CA LYS A 90 10.73 4.10 11.94
C LYS A 90 10.56 4.49 10.47
N GLU A 91 11.62 4.44 9.68
CA GLU A 91 11.57 4.74 8.23
C GLU A 91 10.64 3.79 7.47
N ILE A 92 10.64 2.49 7.81
CA ILE A 92 9.70 1.53 7.23
C ILE A 92 8.26 1.89 7.59
N GLY A 93 8.01 2.29 8.83
CA GLY A 93 6.70 2.77 9.29
C GLY A 93 6.22 3.97 8.48
N GLU A 94 7.03 5.03 8.42
CA GLU A 94 6.74 6.24 7.66
C GLU A 94 6.55 5.96 6.15
N SER A 95 7.38 5.08 5.57
CA SER A 95 7.23 4.64 4.17
C SER A 95 5.94 3.87 3.94
N THR A 96 5.53 3.02 4.89
CA THR A 96 4.28 2.26 4.81
C THR A 96 3.08 3.19 4.86
N GLU A 97 3.08 4.18 5.76
CA GLU A 97 2.04 5.20 5.85
C GLU A 97 1.95 6.02 4.55
N ALA A 98 3.09 6.50 4.03
CA ALA A 98 3.13 7.21 2.76
C ALA A 98 2.62 6.36 1.59
N GLN A 99 2.96 5.06 1.55
CA GLN A 99 2.46 4.13 0.53
C GLN A 99 0.95 3.91 0.65
N GLN A 100 0.40 3.83 1.86
CA GLN A 100 -1.04 3.73 2.08
C GLN A 100 -1.77 4.99 1.60
N GLU A 101 -1.24 6.18 1.90
CA GLU A 101 -1.78 7.44 1.39
C GLU A 101 -1.70 7.52 -0.14
N MET A 102 -0.56 7.15 -0.73
CA MET A 102 -0.41 7.09 -2.19
C MET A 102 -1.39 6.12 -2.83
N ALA A 103 -1.59 4.93 -2.27
CA ALA A 103 -2.57 3.96 -2.76
C ALA A 103 -4.00 4.52 -2.71
N LYS A 104 -4.34 5.25 -1.63
CA LYS A 104 -5.64 5.95 -1.50
C LYS A 104 -5.79 7.04 -2.56
N HIS A 105 -4.79 7.88 -2.77
CA HIS A 105 -4.81 8.92 -3.80
C HIS A 105 -4.91 8.35 -5.22
N GLN A 106 -4.19 7.27 -5.51
CA GLN A 106 -4.28 6.56 -6.79
C GLN A 106 -5.67 5.97 -7.01
N LYS A 107 -6.26 5.32 -5.99
CA LYS A 107 -7.63 4.81 -6.08
C LYS A 107 -8.62 5.94 -6.41
N ASN A 108 -8.53 7.07 -5.71
CA ASN A 108 -9.41 8.21 -5.96
C ASN A 108 -9.22 8.79 -7.37
N ALA A 109 -7.98 8.92 -7.84
CA ALA A 109 -7.67 9.41 -9.18
C ALA A 109 -8.24 8.48 -10.27
N ILE A 110 -8.06 7.17 -10.11
CA ILE A 110 -8.65 6.16 -11.02
C ILE A 110 -10.18 6.26 -11.01
N SER A 111 -10.79 6.35 -9.82
CA SER A 111 -12.24 6.46 -9.67
C SER A 111 -12.79 7.68 -10.42
N LEU A 112 -12.14 8.83 -10.25
CA LEU A 112 -12.50 10.07 -10.96
C LEU A 112 -12.29 9.93 -12.48
N GLN A 113 -11.17 9.37 -12.92
CA GLN A 113 -10.89 9.17 -14.35
C GLN A 113 -11.96 8.32 -15.03
N VAL A 114 -12.48 7.30 -14.34
CA VAL A 114 -13.52 6.43 -14.88
C VAL A 114 -14.89 7.12 -14.90
N ILE A 115 -15.14 8.05 -13.98
CA ILE A 115 -16.42 8.77 -13.85
C ILE A 115 -16.51 10.00 -14.75
N MET A 116 -15.39 10.65 -15.08
CA MET A 116 -15.37 11.82 -15.96
C MET A 116 -16.13 11.64 -17.28
N PRO A 117 -16.02 10.50 -18.01
CA PRO A 117 -16.86 10.22 -19.17
C PRO A 117 -18.37 10.27 -18.89
N PHE A 118 -18.81 9.81 -17.71
CA PHE A 118 -20.22 9.84 -17.31
C PHE A 118 -20.70 11.24 -16.97
N MET A 119 -19.85 12.03 -16.30
CA MET A 119 -20.13 13.46 -16.06
C MET A 119 -20.32 14.21 -17.39
N ASN A 120 -19.47 13.91 -18.37
CA ASN A 120 -19.59 14.47 -19.72
C ASN A 120 -20.84 13.96 -20.44
N GLU A 121 -21.18 12.67 -20.31
CA GLU A 121 -22.40 12.08 -20.90
C GLU A 121 -23.67 12.71 -20.31
N ILE A 122 -23.74 12.91 -18.98
CA ILE A 122 -24.86 13.57 -18.30
C ILE A 122 -24.99 15.04 -18.70
N SER A 123 -23.86 15.73 -18.78
CA SER A 123 -23.82 17.15 -19.16
C SER A 123 -24.05 17.40 -20.65
N SER A 124 -24.10 16.33 -21.46
CA SER A 124 -24.29 16.43 -22.91
C SER A 124 -25.63 17.09 -23.27
N ALA A 125 -25.68 17.75 -24.43
CA ALA A 125 -26.93 18.35 -24.91
C ALA A 125 -27.99 17.26 -25.19
N GLU A 126 -27.55 16.09 -25.65
CA GLU A 126 -28.41 14.96 -25.98
C GLU A 126 -29.01 14.31 -24.74
N MET A 127 -28.24 14.15 -23.66
CA MET A 127 -28.78 13.63 -22.40
C MET A 127 -29.75 14.63 -21.76
N ARG A 128 -29.43 15.92 -21.79
CA ARG A 128 -30.35 16.97 -21.34
C ARG A 128 -31.68 16.94 -22.10
N LYS A 129 -31.63 16.79 -23.43
CA LYS A 129 -32.84 16.59 -24.24
C LYS A 129 -33.60 15.34 -23.82
N ALA A 130 -32.92 14.22 -23.63
CA ALA A 130 -33.56 12.97 -23.18
C ALA A 130 -34.27 13.14 -21.82
N ILE A 131 -33.62 13.80 -20.85
CA ILE A 131 -34.19 14.09 -19.54
C ILE A 131 -35.45 14.97 -19.67
N ILE A 132 -35.39 16.02 -20.50
CA ILE A 132 -36.52 16.92 -20.73
C ILE A 132 -37.69 16.16 -21.36
N GLU A 133 -37.45 15.34 -22.39
CA GLU A 133 -38.51 14.58 -23.06
C GLU A 133 -39.14 13.54 -22.14
N LEU A 134 -38.33 12.83 -21.33
CA LEU A 134 -38.84 11.91 -20.32
C LEU A 134 -39.65 12.63 -19.24
N SER A 135 -39.18 13.79 -18.76
CA SER A 135 -39.89 14.58 -17.76
C SER A 135 -41.22 15.10 -18.28
N LYS A 136 -41.24 15.66 -19.50
CA LYS A 136 -42.48 16.08 -20.17
C LYS A 136 -43.46 14.91 -20.34
N PHE A 137 -42.96 13.76 -20.77
CA PHE A 137 -43.78 12.57 -20.96
C PHE A 137 -44.36 12.05 -19.64
N GLY A 138 -43.55 11.99 -18.58
CA GLY A 138 -43.99 11.55 -17.26
C GLY A 138 -45.00 12.48 -16.58
N ARG A 139 -45.16 13.72 -17.05
CA ARG A 139 -46.22 14.64 -16.61
C ARG A 139 -47.59 14.33 -17.22
N MET A 140 -47.65 13.49 -18.26
CA MET A 140 -48.92 13.09 -18.86
C MET A 140 -49.66 12.13 -17.92
N GLU A 141 -50.97 12.32 -17.77
CA GLU A 141 -51.80 11.32 -17.08
C GLU A 141 -51.75 9.99 -17.84
N ASN A 142 -51.60 8.89 -17.10
CA ASN A 142 -51.51 7.53 -17.66
C ASN A 142 -50.39 7.34 -18.70
N PHE A 143 -49.24 8.02 -18.52
CA PHE A 143 -48.10 7.94 -19.44
C PHE A 143 -47.63 6.50 -19.71
N ASP A 144 -47.71 5.62 -18.72
CA ASP A 144 -47.33 4.20 -18.83
C ASP A 144 -48.26 3.43 -19.77
N ALA A 145 -49.58 3.68 -19.68
CA ALA A 145 -50.58 3.10 -20.57
C ALA A 145 -50.46 3.65 -22.00
N ILE A 146 -50.21 4.96 -22.14
CA ILE A 146 -49.97 5.62 -23.43
C ILE A 146 -48.76 4.98 -24.13
N TYR A 147 -47.63 4.87 -23.42
CA TYR A 147 -46.42 4.27 -23.96
C TYR A 147 -46.65 2.81 -24.38
N TYR A 148 -47.35 2.04 -23.55
CA TYR A 148 -47.66 0.64 -23.86
C TYR A 148 -48.53 0.49 -25.12
N GLY A 149 -49.52 1.37 -25.30
CA GLY A 149 -50.35 1.41 -26.51
C GLY A 149 -49.53 1.73 -27.76
N LEU A 150 -48.67 2.75 -27.70
CA LEU A 150 -47.75 3.11 -28.78
C LEU A 150 -46.78 1.98 -29.12
N LEU A 151 -46.22 1.32 -28.11
CA LEU A 151 -45.31 0.17 -28.27
C LEU A 151 -45.98 -0.98 -29.04
N HIS A 152 -47.22 -1.32 -28.69
CA HIS A 152 -47.97 -2.37 -29.40
C HIS A 152 -48.30 -1.99 -30.84
N ARG A 153 -48.75 -0.74 -31.06
CA ARG A 153 -49.00 -0.23 -32.41
C ARG A 153 -47.75 -0.22 -33.27
N ASN A 154 -46.59 0.07 -32.68
CA ASN A 154 -45.30 0.00 -33.37
C ASN A 154 -44.93 -1.45 -33.71
N LYS A 155 -45.09 -2.39 -32.77
CA LYS A 155 -44.86 -3.83 -33.00
C LYS A 155 -45.75 -4.41 -34.09
N SER A 156 -46.98 -3.91 -34.23
CA SER A 156 -47.90 -4.32 -35.30
C SER A 156 -47.70 -3.56 -36.62
N GLY A 157 -46.74 -2.64 -36.70
CA GLY A 157 -46.46 -1.84 -37.92
C GLY A 157 -47.53 -0.82 -38.26
N SER A 158 -48.40 -0.47 -37.30
CA SER A 158 -49.55 0.43 -37.48
C SER A 158 -49.32 1.87 -37.00
N LEU A 159 -48.08 2.18 -36.61
CA LEU A 159 -47.67 3.48 -36.09
C LEU A 159 -47.04 4.28 -37.21
N GLU A 160 -47.61 5.43 -37.55
CA GLU A 160 -47.16 6.28 -38.66
C GLU A 160 -47.20 7.77 -38.29
N GLY A 161 -46.45 8.57 -39.03
CA GLY A 161 -46.44 10.03 -38.91
C GLY A 161 -45.99 10.53 -37.54
N ALA A 162 -46.72 11.49 -36.98
CA ALA A 162 -46.36 12.15 -35.72
C ALA A 162 -46.35 11.21 -34.51
N ASP A 163 -47.21 10.18 -34.49
CA ASP A 163 -47.24 9.19 -33.40
C ASP A 163 -45.96 8.35 -33.36
N LEU A 164 -45.41 8.01 -34.53
CA LEU A 164 -44.16 7.25 -34.65
C LEU A 164 -42.97 8.09 -34.18
N GLU A 165 -42.86 9.34 -34.67
CA GLU A 165 -41.79 10.26 -34.27
C GLU A 165 -41.81 10.54 -32.76
N PHE A 166 -43.01 10.72 -32.20
CA PHE A 166 -43.19 10.89 -30.75
C PHE A 166 -42.75 9.66 -29.97
N PHE A 167 -43.21 8.46 -30.36
CA PHE A 167 -42.80 7.20 -29.72
C PHE A 167 -41.29 6.98 -29.79
N GLU A 168 -40.67 7.19 -30.95
CA GLU A 168 -39.23 7.03 -31.13
C GLU A 168 -38.45 8.02 -30.27
N THR A 169 -38.92 9.27 -30.16
CA THR A 169 -38.29 10.29 -29.30
C THR A 169 -38.27 9.85 -27.84
N VAL A 170 -39.43 9.41 -27.31
CA VAL A 170 -39.56 8.95 -25.92
C VAL A 170 -38.78 7.65 -25.69
N ASP A 171 -38.86 6.66 -26.57
CA ASP A 171 -38.15 5.39 -26.40
C ASP A 171 -36.63 5.57 -26.51
N ASN A 172 -36.15 6.42 -27.42
CA ASN A 172 -34.72 6.74 -27.50
C ASN A 172 -34.24 7.47 -26.24
N ALA A 173 -35.02 8.43 -25.73
CA ALA A 173 -34.71 9.12 -24.48
C ALA A 173 -34.63 8.14 -23.30
N ARG A 174 -35.63 7.24 -23.17
CA ARG A 174 -35.67 6.18 -22.16
C ARG A 174 -34.44 5.29 -22.23
N ARG A 175 -34.16 4.71 -23.40
CA ARG A 175 -33.00 3.80 -23.61
C ARG A 175 -31.69 4.47 -23.25
N LYS A 176 -31.51 5.73 -23.65
CA LYS A 176 -30.30 6.51 -23.38
C LYS A 176 -30.11 6.74 -21.88
N PHE A 177 -31.18 7.15 -21.20
CA PHE A 177 -31.17 7.42 -19.78
C PHE A 177 -30.93 6.15 -18.95
N VAL A 178 -31.64 5.05 -19.24
CA VAL A 178 -31.41 3.75 -18.56
C VAL A 178 -30.00 3.22 -18.84
N GLY A 179 -29.51 3.38 -20.08
CA GLY A 179 -28.18 2.94 -20.48
C GLY A 179 -27.07 3.57 -19.64
N LEU A 180 -27.20 4.85 -19.29
CA LEU A 180 -26.29 5.54 -18.37
C LEU A 180 -26.28 4.87 -16.98
N PHE A 181 -27.45 4.62 -16.41
CA PHE A 181 -27.58 3.96 -15.10
C PHE A 181 -27.08 2.53 -15.12
N HIS A 182 -27.32 1.76 -16.18
CA HIS A 182 -26.76 0.41 -16.34
C HIS A 182 -25.23 0.43 -16.32
N LYS A 183 -24.61 1.33 -17.08
CA LYS A 183 -23.15 1.48 -17.11
C LYS A 183 -22.62 1.85 -15.71
N MET A 184 -23.27 2.79 -15.01
CA MET A 184 -22.85 3.21 -13.67
C MET A 184 -23.02 2.11 -12.62
N GLN A 185 -24.15 1.39 -12.66
CA GLN A 185 -24.41 0.25 -11.77
C GLN A 185 -23.34 -0.84 -11.96
N ARG A 186 -23.01 -1.19 -13.21
CA ARG A 186 -21.98 -2.18 -13.50
C ARG A 186 -20.61 -1.75 -13.00
N LEU A 187 -20.30 -0.46 -13.11
CA LEU A 187 -19.04 0.09 -12.62
C LEU A 187 -18.96 0.11 -11.10
N SER A 188 -20.05 0.47 -10.42
CA SER A 188 -20.10 0.41 -8.96
C SER A 188 -19.97 -1.04 -8.46
N ALA A 189 -20.57 -1.99 -9.18
CA ALA A 189 -20.46 -3.42 -8.86
C ALA A 189 -19.03 -3.98 -8.95
N THR A 190 -18.08 -3.33 -9.65
CA THR A 190 -16.66 -3.76 -9.66
C THR A 190 -15.88 -3.29 -8.44
N GLY A 191 -16.46 -2.42 -7.60
CA GLY A 191 -15.78 -1.80 -6.45
C GLY A 191 -14.79 -0.71 -6.82
N VAL A 192 -14.67 -0.37 -8.11
CA VAL A 192 -13.83 0.75 -8.59
C VAL A 192 -14.44 2.08 -8.18
N VAL A 193 -15.77 2.18 -8.17
CA VAL A 193 -16.50 3.40 -7.82
C VAL A 193 -17.43 3.12 -6.64
N ASP A 194 -17.25 3.88 -5.56
CA ASP A 194 -18.13 3.83 -4.41
C ASP A 194 -19.39 4.68 -4.59
N ASN A 195 -20.37 4.47 -3.73
CA ASN A 195 -21.65 5.18 -3.79
C ASN A 195 -21.49 6.70 -3.57
N GLU A 196 -20.45 7.14 -2.87
CA GLU A 196 -20.22 8.57 -2.64
C GLU A 196 -19.87 9.27 -3.96
N ILE A 197 -18.97 8.69 -4.75
CA ILE A 197 -18.61 9.28 -6.03
C ILE A 197 -19.74 9.10 -7.06
N VAL A 198 -20.52 8.01 -7.01
CA VAL A 198 -21.74 7.90 -7.84
C VAL A 198 -22.71 9.05 -7.55
N ARG A 199 -22.92 9.43 -6.29
CA ARG A 199 -23.84 10.52 -5.90
C ARG A 199 -23.41 11.90 -6.41
N VAL A 200 -22.12 12.09 -6.72
CA VAL A 200 -21.63 13.32 -7.38
C VAL A 200 -22.17 13.43 -8.82
N VAL A 201 -22.41 12.28 -9.45
CA VAL A 201 -22.78 12.17 -10.87
C VAL A 201 -24.30 12.07 -11.02
N LEU A 202 -24.92 11.23 -10.20
CA LEU A 202 -26.34 10.93 -10.24
C LEU A 202 -27.01 11.60 -9.04
N GLY A 203 -27.71 12.70 -9.32
CA GLY A 203 -28.48 13.42 -8.33
C GLY A 203 -29.78 12.69 -7.93
N PRO A 204 -30.44 13.13 -6.85
CA PRO A 204 -31.76 12.62 -6.45
C PRO A 204 -32.82 12.77 -7.54
N ASP A 205 -32.73 13.82 -8.35
CA ASP A 205 -33.58 14.11 -9.52
C ASP A 205 -33.48 13.05 -10.61
N SER A 206 -32.25 12.65 -10.94
CA SER A 206 -31.98 11.59 -11.91
C SER A 206 -32.51 10.25 -11.41
N CYS A 207 -32.35 9.97 -10.12
CA CYS A 207 -32.90 8.76 -9.49
C CYS A 207 -34.43 8.78 -9.48
N TRP A 208 -35.04 9.93 -9.20
CA TRP A 208 -36.50 10.09 -9.22
C TRP A 208 -37.05 9.83 -10.63
N LEU A 209 -36.44 10.41 -11.67
CA LEU A 209 -36.81 10.20 -13.06
C LEU A 209 -36.71 8.71 -13.45
N LEU A 210 -35.65 8.04 -13.04
CA LEU A 210 -35.47 6.61 -13.32
C LEU A 210 -36.57 5.77 -12.67
N LEU A 211 -36.83 5.98 -11.38
CA LEU A 211 -37.72 5.13 -10.58
C LEU A 211 -39.21 5.42 -10.84
N ASN A 212 -39.58 6.68 -11.02
CA ASN A 212 -40.99 7.07 -11.12
C ASN A 212 -41.50 7.17 -12.55
N ILE A 213 -40.61 7.36 -13.53
CA ILE A 213 -41.02 7.45 -14.93
C ILE A 213 -40.50 6.26 -15.70
N VAL A 214 -39.21 5.95 -15.62
CA VAL A 214 -38.64 4.94 -16.53
C VAL A 214 -38.94 3.50 -16.09
N GLU A 215 -38.87 3.19 -14.80
CA GLU A 215 -39.17 1.84 -14.31
C GLU A 215 -40.59 1.37 -14.64
N PRO A 216 -41.65 2.19 -14.46
CA PRO A 216 -42.99 1.84 -14.92
C PRO A 216 -43.05 1.51 -16.41
N LEU A 217 -42.30 2.22 -17.26
CA LEU A 217 -42.24 1.92 -18.69
C LEU A 217 -41.61 0.56 -18.96
N ASP A 218 -40.47 0.27 -18.32
CA ASP A 218 -39.76 -1.00 -18.48
C ASP A 218 -40.60 -2.20 -18.01
N ALA A 219 -41.35 -2.02 -16.91
CA ALA A 219 -42.29 -3.01 -16.40
C ALA A 219 -43.39 -3.36 -17.41
N LYS A 220 -43.83 -2.40 -18.24
CA LYS A 220 -44.82 -2.64 -19.30
C LYS A 220 -44.21 -3.31 -20.54
N ILE A 221 -42.93 -3.07 -20.84
CA ILE A 221 -42.25 -3.66 -22.01
C ILE A 221 -42.06 -5.17 -21.79
N ARG A 222 -41.63 -5.59 -20.59
CA ARG A 222 -41.33 -6.99 -20.27
C ARG A 222 -41.82 -7.37 -18.87
N PRO A 223 -42.56 -8.48 -18.70
CA PRO A 223 -42.98 -8.96 -17.38
C PRO A 223 -41.82 -9.32 -16.44
N ASN A 224 -40.70 -9.80 -16.99
CA ASN A 224 -39.50 -10.22 -16.25
C ASN A 224 -38.31 -9.30 -16.57
N TYR A 225 -38.50 -7.99 -16.44
CA TYR A 225 -37.40 -7.03 -16.63
C TYR A 225 -36.40 -7.12 -15.46
N SER A 226 -35.14 -6.75 -15.71
CA SER A 226 -34.10 -6.74 -14.68
C SER A 226 -34.28 -5.54 -13.76
N THR A 227 -34.49 -5.77 -12.47
CA THR A 227 -34.65 -4.70 -11.46
C THR A 227 -33.31 -4.16 -10.95
N VAL A 228 -32.19 -4.84 -11.26
CA VAL A 228 -30.86 -4.57 -10.68
C VAL A 228 -30.44 -3.10 -10.74
N THR A 229 -30.74 -2.42 -11.85
CA THR A 229 -30.38 -1.01 -12.05
C THR A 229 -31.29 -0.05 -11.30
N PHE A 230 -32.56 -0.41 -11.13
CA PHE A 230 -33.51 0.34 -10.32
C PHE A 230 -33.23 0.13 -8.83
N ASP A 231 -32.91 -1.10 -8.42
CA ASP A 231 -32.48 -1.42 -7.05
C ASP A 231 -31.18 -0.70 -6.69
N PHE A 232 -30.24 -0.60 -7.63
CA PHE A 232 -29.06 0.24 -7.48
C PHE A 232 -29.42 1.70 -7.21
N ALA A 233 -30.33 2.29 -7.99
CA ALA A 233 -30.77 3.67 -7.79
C ALA A 233 -31.48 3.87 -6.44
N ARG A 234 -32.32 2.91 -6.00
CA ARG A 234 -32.93 2.89 -4.66
C ARG A 234 -31.89 2.81 -3.54
N GLY A 235 -30.75 2.18 -3.80
CA GLY A 235 -29.63 2.11 -2.85
C GLY A 235 -28.83 3.40 -2.72
N LEU A 236 -28.94 4.34 -3.68
CA LEU A 236 -28.17 5.59 -3.67
C LEU A 236 -28.73 6.62 -2.69
N TYR A 237 -30.05 6.74 -2.56
CA TYR A 237 -30.70 7.74 -1.71
C TYR A 237 -31.89 7.13 -0.97
N SER A 238 -32.24 7.67 0.19
CA SER A 238 -33.48 7.28 0.87
C SER A 238 -34.70 7.69 0.03
N ALA A 239 -35.79 6.93 0.11
CA ALA A 239 -37.03 7.21 -0.63
C ALA A 239 -37.53 8.65 -0.39
N GLU A 240 -37.53 9.11 0.86
CA GLU A 240 -37.89 10.48 1.23
C GLU A 240 -37.01 11.52 0.53
N THR A 241 -35.70 11.28 0.44
CA THR A 241 -34.79 12.20 -0.25
C THR A 241 -35.08 12.27 -1.75
N VAL A 242 -35.39 11.13 -2.37
CA VAL A 242 -35.72 11.07 -3.80
C VAL A 242 -37.04 11.81 -4.06
N ASP A 243 -38.04 11.64 -3.21
CA ASP A 243 -39.35 12.28 -3.40
C ASP A 243 -39.31 13.79 -3.13
N VAL A 244 -38.61 14.23 -2.08
CA VAL A 244 -38.56 15.65 -1.68
C VAL A 244 -37.60 16.46 -2.56
N LYS A 245 -36.42 15.90 -2.89
CA LYS A 245 -35.38 16.64 -3.62
C LYS A 245 -35.32 16.30 -5.11
N GLY A 246 -35.87 15.16 -5.51
CA GLY A 246 -35.79 14.69 -6.90
C GLY A 246 -36.97 15.11 -7.77
N ARG A 247 -38.12 15.42 -7.17
CA ARG A 247 -39.27 15.96 -7.91
C ARG A 247 -39.05 17.45 -8.19
N HIS A 248 -38.66 17.77 -9.42
CA HIS A 248 -38.65 19.15 -9.91
C HIS A 248 -39.94 19.42 -10.70
N ASP A 249 -40.79 20.29 -10.15
CA ASP A 249 -41.99 20.83 -10.80
C ASP A 249 -41.68 21.59 -12.09
#